data_AF-V6AU86-F1
#
_entry.id   AF-V6AU86-F1
#
_cell.length_a   1.000
_cell.length_b   1.000
_cell.length_c   1.000
_cell.angle_alpha   90.00
_cell.angle_beta   90.00
_cell.angle_gamma   90.00
#
_symmetry.space_group_name_H-M   'P 1'
#
loop_
_entity.id
_entity.type
_entity.pdbx_description
1 polymer ?
#
loop_
_entity_poly.entity_id
_entity_poly.type
_entity_poly.pdbx_seq_one_letter_code
_entity_poly.pdbx_strand_id
1 'polypeptide(L)'
;METEYVSLVALLVSLSAVGIAVIKFKKESKVRIQKDLVSALTGIIDIVRNDTIREYREMLRTDATMKRIRSGVQVAFPLDDRLEKAARYVAVAYDKLGFILKYDQDLERRVLEWHGDDIAEMWTMLQPLVKGEWRKRSPRYAMEFERIGQKAVEFEAVHR
;
A
#
# COMPACT_ATOMS: atom_id res chain seq x y z
N MET A 1 -24.34 -0.59 59.28
CA MET A 1 -25.25 0.03 58.28
C MET A 1 -24.56 1.11 57.48
N GLU A 2 -24.03 2.21 58.05
CA GLU A 2 -23.42 3.29 57.25
C GLU A 2 -22.23 2.85 56.36
N THR A 3 -21.39 1.94 56.84
CA THR A 3 -20.25 1.41 56.09
C THR A 3 -20.65 0.56 54.87
N GLU A 4 -21.80 -0.12 54.91
CA GLU A 4 -22.29 -0.92 53.79
C GLU A 4 -22.82 -0.04 52.66
N TYR A 5 -23.46 1.08 52.98
CA TYR A 5 -23.92 2.07 51.99
C TYR A 5 -22.74 2.73 51.28
N VAL A 6 -21.66 3.07 52.00
CA VAL A 6 -20.44 3.65 51.40
C VAL A 6 -19.78 2.66 50.43
N SER A 7 -19.71 1.38 50.79
CA SER A 7 -19.17 0.34 49.90
C SER A 7 -20.05 0.11 48.67
N LEU A 8 -21.37 0.17 48.81
CA LEU A 8 -22.31 -0.02 47.70
C LEU A 8 -22.25 1.15 46.71
N VAL A 9 -22.14 2.38 47.22
CA VAL A 9 -21.97 3.60 46.40
C VAL A 9 -20.62 3.58 45.69
N ALA A 10 -19.54 3.17 46.36
CA ALA A 10 -18.21 3.03 45.75
C ALA A 10 -18.20 2.00 44.61
N LEU A 11 -18.94 0.89 44.76
CA LEU A 11 -19.11 -0.13 43.72
C LEU A 11 -19.85 0.44 42.49
N LEU A 12 -20.95 1.16 42.72
CA LEU A 12 -21.73 1.81 41.65
C LEU A 12 -20.93 2.87 40.88
N VAL A 13 -20.13 3.68 41.58
CA VAL A 13 -19.23 4.66 40.94
C VAL A 13 -18.16 3.96 40.11
N SER A 14 -17.58 2.87 40.62
CA SER A 14 -16.55 2.10 39.91
C SER A 14 -17.08 1.42 38.64
N LEU A 15 -18.27 0.83 38.70
CA LEU A 15 -18.94 0.23 37.53
C LEU A 15 -19.28 1.28 36.48
N SER A 16 -19.72 2.46 36.90
CA SER A 16 -20.02 3.58 36.01
C SER A 16 -18.75 4.11 35.33
N ALA A 17 -17.64 4.23 36.08
CA ALA A 17 -16.35 4.65 35.53
C ALA A 17 -15.79 3.65 34.50
N VAL A 18 -15.90 2.34 34.77
CA VAL A 18 -15.51 1.29 33.82
C VAL A 18 -16.40 1.31 32.58
N GLY A 19 -17.72 1.49 32.74
CA GLY A 19 -18.65 1.62 31.61
C GLY A 19 -18.31 2.82 30.71
N ILE A 20 -18.03 3.98 31.31
CA ILE A 20 -17.59 5.19 30.58
C ILE A 20 -16.25 4.94 29.88
N ALA A 21 -15.29 4.28 30.53
CA ALA A 21 -14.00 3.95 29.94
C ALA A 21 -14.13 3.00 28.75
N VAL A 22 -14.98 1.97 28.84
CA VAL A 22 -15.27 1.04 27.73
C VAL A 22 -15.97 1.77 26.58
N ILE A 23 -16.90 2.69 26.86
CA ILE A 23 -17.58 3.49 25.83
C ILE A 23 -16.58 4.45 25.16
N LYS A 24 -15.74 5.14 25.93
CA LYS A 24 -14.67 6.01 25.40
C LYS A 24 -13.68 5.21 24.56
N PHE A 25 -13.22 4.06 25.04
CA PHE A 25 -12.32 3.17 24.32
C PHE A 25 -12.95 2.66 23.02
N LYS A 26 -14.23 2.25 23.04
CA LYS A 26 -14.95 1.87 21.81
C LYS A 26 -15.12 3.03 20.85
N LYS A 27 -15.36 4.25 21.35
CA LYS A 27 -15.49 5.45 20.52
C LYS A 27 -14.14 5.88 19.94
N GLU A 28 -13.07 5.87 20.72
CA GLU A 28 -11.70 6.11 20.28
C GLU A 28 -11.22 5.05 19.30
N SER A 29 -11.56 3.78 19.53
CA SER A 29 -11.30 2.68 18.60
C SER A 29 -12.06 2.87 17.29
N LYS A 30 -13.36 3.20 17.32
CA LYS A 30 -14.13 3.52 16.11
C LYS A 30 -13.59 4.74 15.36
N VAL A 31 -13.24 5.81 16.07
CA VAL A 31 -12.67 7.04 15.48
C VAL A 31 -11.28 6.77 14.91
N ARG A 32 -10.45 5.96 15.58
CA ARG A 32 -9.14 5.53 15.06
C ARG A 32 -9.30 4.66 13.82
N ILE A 33 -10.19 3.66 13.83
CA ILE A 33 -10.51 2.85 12.65
C ILE A 33 -11.03 3.71 11.49
N GLN A 34 -11.91 4.67 11.75
CA GLN A 34 -12.41 5.59 10.71
C GLN A 34 -11.33 6.52 10.19
N LYS A 35 -10.45 7.03 11.06
CA LYS A 35 -9.30 7.87 10.65
C LYS A 35 -8.30 7.05 9.83
N ASP A 36 -8.05 5.80 10.21
CA ASP A 36 -7.16 4.88 9.50
C ASP A 36 -7.74 4.53 8.11
N LEU A 37 -9.05 4.31 8.01
CA LEU A 37 -9.76 4.07 6.74
C LEU A 37 -9.71 5.29 5.83
N VAL A 38 -10.01 6.49 6.34
CA VAL A 38 -9.93 7.74 5.57
C VAL A 38 -8.49 8.01 5.15
N SER A 39 -7.50 7.78 6.01
CA SER A 39 -6.09 7.91 5.67
C SER A 39 -5.64 6.90 4.61
N ALA A 40 -6.10 5.66 4.68
CA ALA A 40 -5.84 4.63 3.68
C ALA A 40 -6.44 4.99 2.33
N LEU A 41 -7.69 5.46 2.31
CA LEU A 41 -8.38 5.91 1.11
C LEU A 41 -7.71 7.14 0.48
N THR A 42 -7.34 8.14 1.28
CA THR A 42 -6.59 9.31 0.79
C THR A 42 -5.23 8.88 0.25
N GLY A 43 -4.52 7.96 0.92
CA GLY A 43 -3.25 7.42 0.42
C GLY A 43 -3.37 6.69 -0.91
N ILE A 44 -4.45 5.92 -1.10
CA ILE A 44 -4.75 5.25 -2.39
C ILE A 44 -5.06 6.28 -3.46
N ILE A 45 -5.91 7.27 -3.17
CA ILE A 45 -6.27 8.34 -4.11
C ILE A 45 -5.02 9.14 -4.51
N ASP A 46 -4.16 9.49 -3.56
CA ASP A 46 -2.92 10.24 -3.77
C ASP A 46 -1.88 9.46 -4.58
N ILE A 47 -1.97 8.13 -4.65
CA ILE A 47 -1.10 7.29 -5.48
C ILE A 47 -1.71 7.08 -6.87
N VAL A 48 -3.02 6.85 -6.94
CA VAL A 48 -3.72 6.57 -8.19
C VAL A 48 -3.88 7.82 -9.04
N ARG A 49 -4.25 8.95 -8.42
CA ARG A 49 -4.52 10.24 -9.10
C ARG A 49 -3.33 11.19 -9.13
N ASN A 50 -2.16 10.77 -8.68
CA ASN A 50 -0.98 11.62 -8.72
C ASN A 50 -0.54 11.88 -10.16
N ASP A 51 -0.58 13.14 -10.58
CA ASP A 51 -0.10 13.52 -11.91
C ASP A 51 1.39 13.17 -12.10
N THR A 52 2.21 13.26 -11.05
CA THR A 52 3.64 12.90 -11.12
C THR A 52 3.83 11.39 -11.33
N ILE A 53 3.03 10.54 -10.65
CA ILE A 53 3.09 9.09 -10.87
C ILE A 53 2.64 8.77 -12.29
N ARG A 54 1.56 9.40 -12.77
CA ARG A 54 1.07 9.20 -14.13
C ARG A 54 2.12 9.60 -15.17
N GLU A 55 2.76 10.76 -15.01
CA GLU A 55 3.83 11.22 -15.89
C GLU A 55 5.03 10.27 -15.89
N TYR A 56 5.44 9.77 -14.72
CA TYR A 56 6.55 8.81 -14.65
C TYR A 56 6.18 7.44 -15.22
N ARG A 57 4.94 6.96 -15.04
CA ARG A 57 4.48 5.74 -15.73
C ARG A 57 4.55 5.92 -17.24
N GLU A 58 4.09 7.06 -17.75
CA GLU A 58 4.12 7.33 -19.19
C GLU A 58 5.54 7.46 -19.73
N MET A 59 6.44 8.08 -18.95
CA MET A 59 7.87 8.11 -19.27
C MET A 59 8.46 6.71 -19.37
N LEU A 60 8.16 5.83 -18.39
CA LEU A 60 8.61 4.43 -18.42
C LEU A 60 7.98 3.65 -19.59
N ARG A 61 6.73 3.92 -19.95
CA ARG A 61 6.06 3.26 -21.08
C ARG A 61 6.65 3.62 -22.42
N THR A 62 7.02 4.89 -22.60
CA THR A 62 7.49 5.42 -23.88
C THR A 62 8.98 5.13 -24.10
N ASP A 63 9.75 4.98 -23.01
CA ASP A 63 11.18 4.73 -23.05
C ASP A 63 11.56 3.39 -23.71
N ALA A 64 12.58 3.44 -24.57
CA ALA A 64 13.04 2.29 -25.35
C ALA A 64 13.73 1.22 -24.48
N THR A 65 14.46 1.63 -23.45
CA THR A 65 15.12 0.72 -22.51
C THR A 65 14.09 -0.06 -21.71
N MET A 66 13.08 0.63 -21.17
CA MET A 66 11.99 -0.01 -20.42
C MET A 66 11.15 -0.96 -21.27
N LYS A 67 10.88 -0.62 -22.54
CA LYS A 67 10.24 -1.54 -23.49
C LYS A 67 11.06 -2.82 -23.70
N ARG A 68 12.39 -2.71 -23.82
CA ARG A 68 13.28 -3.87 -23.95
C ARG A 68 13.25 -4.74 -22.68
N ILE A 69 13.27 -4.12 -21.50
CA ILE A 69 13.14 -4.83 -20.22
C ILE A 69 11.83 -5.62 -20.18
N ARG A 70 10.70 -4.97 -20.53
CA ARG A 70 9.38 -5.63 -20.58
C ARG A 70 9.36 -6.86 -21.49
N SER A 71 10.04 -6.79 -22.64
CA SER A 71 10.17 -7.91 -23.58
C SER A 71 11.15 -9.01 -23.13
N GLY A 72 11.72 -8.91 -21.92
CA GLY A 72 12.65 -9.90 -21.37
C GLY A 72 14.08 -9.77 -21.90
N VAL A 73 14.41 -8.69 -22.61
CA VAL A 73 15.78 -8.43 -23.08
C VAL A 73 16.62 -7.92 -21.93
N GLN A 74 17.72 -8.60 -21.62
CA GLN A 74 18.70 -8.10 -20.64
C GLN A 74 19.26 -6.75 -21.12
N VAL A 75 19.27 -5.78 -20.22
CA VAL A 75 19.82 -4.45 -20.48
C VAL A 75 20.94 -4.17 -19.50
N ALA A 76 21.98 -3.47 -19.97
CA ALA A 76 23.09 -3.05 -19.13
C ALA A 76 22.62 -1.98 -18.14
N PHE A 77 23.03 -2.13 -16.88
CA PHE A 77 22.81 -1.17 -15.80
C PHE A 77 24.11 -0.38 -15.52
N PRO A 78 24.05 0.84 -14.97
CA PRO A 78 22.87 1.58 -14.49
C PRO A 78 22.02 2.19 -15.60
N LEU A 79 20.77 2.53 -15.27
CA LEU A 79 19.90 3.35 -16.13
C LEU A 79 20.39 4.80 -16.14
N ASP A 80 19.91 5.61 -17.08
CA ASP A 80 20.11 7.06 -16.99
C ASP A 80 19.42 7.63 -15.74
N ASP A 81 19.99 8.70 -15.17
CA ASP A 81 19.54 9.26 -13.89
C ASP A 81 18.05 9.65 -13.88
N ARG A 82 17.55 10.14 -15.01
CA ARG A 82 16.15 10.59 -15.12
C ARG A 82 15.22 9.38 -15.10
N LEU A 83 15.53 8.34 -15.86
CA LEU A 83 14.77 7.11 -15.92
C LEU A 83 14.85 6.34 -14.59
N GLU A 84 16.03 6.28 -13.96
CA GLU A 84 16.17 5.66 -12.64
C GLU A 84 15.33 6.40 -11.59
N LYS A 85 15.30 7.74 -11.61
CA LYS A 85 14.46 8.53 -10.71
C LYS A 85 12.97 8.22 -10.91
N ALA A 86 12.50 8.19 -12.16
CA ALA A 86 11.12 7.85 -12.49
C ALA A 86 10.76 6.43 -12.03
N ALA A 87 11.63 5.46 -12.33
CA ALA A 87 11.47 4.05 -11.97
C ALA A 87 11.39 3.85 -10.46
N ARG A 88 12.28 4.48 -9.68
CA ARG A 88 12.27 4.43 -8.22
C ARG A 88 11.02 5.08 -7.64
N TYR A 89 10.58 6.20 -8.20
CA TYR A 89 9.39 6.90 -7.73
C TYR A 89 8.14 6.03 -7.89
N VAL A 90 7.99 5.41 -9.08
CA VAL A 90 6.90 4.48 -9.36
C VAL A 90 6.96 3.25 -8.46
N ALA A 91 8.15 2.65 -8.28
CA ALA A 91 8.33 1.49 -7.40
C ALA A 91 7.94 1.80 -5.94
N VAL A 92 8.36 2.96 -5.41
CA VAL A 92 8.02 3.38 -4.04
C VAL A 92 6.52 3.69 -3.90
N ALA A 93 5.90 4.28 -4.92
CA ALA A 93 4.47 4.54 -4.91
C ALA A 93 3.67 3.24 -4.83
N TYR A 94 4.00 2.25 -5.66
CA TYR A 94 3.33 0.95 -5.60
C TYR A 94 3.69 0.13 -4.35
N ASP A 95 4.88 0.31 -3.78
CA ASP A 95 5.23 -0.31 -2.49
C ASP A 95 4.35 0.23 -1.36
N LYS A 96 4.14 1.56 -1.32
CA LYS A 96 3.19 2.18 -0.39
C LYS A 96 1.77 1.68 -0.61
N LEU A 97 1.34 1.54 -1.86
CA LEU A 97 0.03 0.99 -2.19
C LEU A 97 -0.11 -0.44 -1.66
N GLY A 98 0.86 -1.31 -1.96
CA GLY A 98 0.87 -2.69 -1.46
C GLY A 98 0.86 -2.77 0.07
N PHE A 99 1.56 -1.85 0.75
CA PHE A 99 1.57 -1.76 2.21
C PHE A 99 0.21 -1.38 2.78
N ILE A 100 -0.53 -0.47 2.13
CA ILE A 100 -1.89 -0.08 2.55
C ILE A 100 -2.86 -1.26 2.37
N LEU A 101 -2.75 -1.96 1.24
CA LEU A 101 -3.72 -2.99 0.84
C LEU A 101 -3.55 -4.32 1.56
N LYS A 102 -2.36 -4.64 2.10
CA LYS A 102 -2.08 -5.97 2.65
C LYS A 102 -2.98 -6.43 3.80
N TYR A 103 -3.67 -5.49 4.46
CA TYR A 103 -4.55 -5.77 5.59
C TYR A 103 -6.03 -5.84 5.20
N ASP A 104 -6.39 -5.50 3.97
CA ASP A 104 -7.77 -5.48 3.49
C ASP A 104 -7.87 -6.16 2.11
N GLN A 105 -8.29 -7.43 2.14
CA GLN A 105 -8.36 -8.27 0.94
C GLN A 105 -9.45 -7.80 -0.04
N ASP A 106 -10.56 -7.26 0.46
CA ASP A 106 -11.66 -6.79 -0.39
C ASP A 106 -11.26 -5.51 -1.11
N LEU A 107 -10.61 -4.59 -0.40
CA LEU A 107 -10.06 -3.37 -1.00
C LEU A 107 -8.94 -3.69 -1.99
N GLU A 108 -8.04 -4.61 -1.64
CA GLU A 108 -6.99 -5.08 -2.55
C GLU A 108 -7.57 -5.62 -3.84
N ARG A 109 -8.58 -6.49 -3.76
CA ARG A 109 -9.25 -7.05 -4.94
C ARG A 109 -9.84 -5.96 -5.83
N ARG A 110 -10.54 -4.98 -5.26
CA ARG A 110 -11.11 -3.86 -6.04
C ARG A 110 -10.05 -3.00 -6.72
N VAL A 111 -8.91 -2.78 -6.06
CA VAL A 111 -7.79 -2.06 -6.68
C VAL A 111 -7.20 -2.86 -7.84
N LEU A 112 -7.09 -4.18 -7.71
CA LEU A 112 -6.65 -5.05 -8.81
C LEU A 112 -7.66 -5.06 -9.96
N GLU A 113 -8.96 -5.04 -9.69
CA GLU A 113 -10.01 -4.96 -10.72
C GLU A 113 -9.96 -3.64 -11.51
N TRP A 114 -9.59 -2.51 -10.90
CA TRP A 114 -9.56 -1.20 -11.57
C TRP A 114 -8.19 -0.78 -12.12
N HIS A 115 -7.11 -1.24 -11.49
CA HIS A 115 -5.74 -0.80 -11.76
C HIS A 115 -4.75 -1.96 -11.93
N GLY A 116 -5.22 -3.21 -11.97
CA GLY A 116 -4.41 -4.41 -12.11
C GLY A 116 -3.49 -4.35 -13.33
N ASP A 117 -4.01 -3.95 -14.48
CA ASP A 117 -3.25 -3.75 -15.72
C ASP A 117 -2.03 -2.85 -15.53
N ASP A 118 -2.23 -1.65 -14.97
CA ASP A 118 -1.15 -0.69 -14.73
C ASP A 118 -0.13 -1.27 -13.73
N ILE A 119 -0.59 -1.91 -12.66
CA ILE A 119 0.27 -2.50 -11.62
C ILE A 119 1.10 -3.64 -12.22
N ALA A 120 0.48 -4.54 -12.99
CA ALA A 120 1.11 -5.68 -13.63
C ALA A 120 2.14 -5.25 -14.68
N GLU A 121 1.79 -4.25 -15.50
CA GLU A 121 2.69 -3.68 -16.49
C GLU A 121 3.92 -3.06 -15.82
N MET A 122 3.72 -2.20 -14.83
CA MET A 122 4.82 -1.53 -14.12
C MET A 122 5.67 -2.53 -13.35
N TRP A 123 5.07 -3.56 -12.75
CA TRP A 123 5.80 -4.65 -12.10
C TRP A 123 6.68 -5.40 -13.10
N THR A 124 6.14 -5.75 -14.28
CA THR A 124 6.88 -6.45 -15.33
C THR A 124 8.10 -5.65 -15.79
N MET A 125 7.95 -4.34 -15.93
CA MET A 125 9.03 -3.42 -16.30
C MET A 125 10.09 -3.26 -15.20
N LEU A 126 9.69 -3.21 -13.93
CA LEU A 126 10.57 -2.83 -12.83
C LEU A 126 11.12 -4.01 -12.04
N GLN A 127 10.55 -5.20 -12.16
CA GLN A 127 11.00 -6.38 -11.40
C GLN A 127 12.51 -6.69 -11.54
N PRO A 128 13.19 -6.51 -12.70
CA PRO A 128 14.61 -6.84 -12.80
C PRO A 128 15.48 -5.83 -12.03
N LEU A 129 15.05 -4.57 -11.96
CA LEU A 129 15.70 -3.52 -11.18
C LEU A 129 15.52 -3.75 -9.68
N VAL A 130 14.28 -4.00 -9.27
CA VAL A 130 13.90 -4.27 -7.88
C VAL A 130 14.64 -5.50 -7.35
N LYS A 131 14.53 -6.64 -8.04
CA LYS A 131 15.14 -7.90 -7.61
C LYS A 131 16.65 -7.94 -7.79
N GLY A 132 17.19 -7.15 -8.71
CA GLY A 132 18.61 -7.05 -8.99
C GLY A 132 19.27 -5.93 -8.21
N GLU A 133 19.63 -4.86 -8.93
CA GLU A 133 20.52 -3.81 -8.46
C GLU A 133 20.05 -3.12 -7.18
N TRP A 134 18.74 -2.92 -7.03
CA TRP A 134 18.21 -2.18 -5.88
C TRP A 134 18.20 -3.03 -4.60
N ARG A 135 17.86 -4.33 -4.68
CA ARG A 135 17.90 -5.21 -3.52
C ARG A 135 19.29 -5.66 -3.09
N LYS A 136 20.27 -5.66 -3.99
CA LYS A 136 21.68 -5.77 -3.61
C LYS A 136 22.09 -4.67 -2.62
N ARG A 137 21.53 -3.46 -2.77
CA ARG A 137 21.81 -2.31 -1.90
C ARG A 137 20.88 -2.23 -0.70
N SER A 138 19.61 -2.61 -0.84
CA SER A 138 18.61 -2.61 0.24
C SER A 138 17.71 -3.85 0.13
N PRO A 139 17.95 -4.91 0.92
CA PRO A 139 17.26 -6.21 0.76
C PRO A 139 15.73 -6.16 0.86
N ARG A 140 15.19 -5.17 1.58
CA ARG A 140 13.74 -4.99 1.78
C ARG A 140 13.12 -3.97 0.81
N TYR A 141 13.87 -3.50 -0.19
CA TYR A 141 13.37 -2.51 -1.13
C TYR A 141 12.19 -3.06 -1.94
N ALA A 142 11.10 -2.30 -1.96
CA ALA A 142 9.90 -2.54 -2.76
C ALA A 142 9.32 -3.97 -2.60
N MET A 143 9.25 -4.47 -1.36
CA MET A 143 8.70 -5.80 -1.05
C MET A 143 7.20 -5.88 -1.27
N GLU A 144 6.46 -4.84 -0.90
CA GLU A 144 5.01 -4.82 -1.04
C GLU A 144 4.62 -4.53 -2.50
N PHE A 145 5.48 -3.84 -3.25
CA PHE A 145 5.33 -3.72 -4.70
C PHE A 145 5.47 -5.08 -5.39
N GLU A 146 6.45 -5.91 -4.99
CA GLU A 146 6.54 -7.28 -5.52
C GLU A 146 5.26 -8.08 -5.24
N ARG A 147 4.77 -8.03 -3.99
CA ARG A 147 3.57 -8.76 -3.59
C ARG A 147 2.35 -8.35 -4.42
N ILE A 148 2.07 -7.05 -4.51
CA ILE A 148 0.91 -6.55 -5.26
C ILE A 148 1.10 -6.73 -6.78
N GLY A 149 2.34 -6.62 -7.27
CA GLY A 149 2.71 -6.80 -8.67
C GLY A 149 2.53 -8.23 -9.15
N GLN A 150 2.94 -9.23 -8.36
CA GLN A 150 2.70 -10.64 -8.65
C GLN A 150 1.21 -10.96 -8.70
N LYS A 151 0.45 -10.48 -7.70
CA LYS A 151 -1.00 -10.64 -7.68
C LYS A 151 -1.68 -10.00 -8.90
N ALA A 152 -1.23 -8.83 -9.33
CA ALA A 152 -1.76 -8.19 -10.52
C ALA A 152 -1.49 -9.00 -11.79
N VAL A 153 -0.29 -9.56 -11.95
CA VAL A 153 0.04 -10.45 -13.08
C VAL A 153 -0.80 -11.73 -13.06
N GLU A 154 -0.99 -12.35 -11.89
CA GLU A 154 -1.84 -13.52 -11.74
C GLU A 154 -3.31 -13.20 -12.04
N PHE A 155 -3.80 -12.05 -11.56
CA PHE A 155 -5.16 -11.59 -11.81
C PHE A 155 -5.42 -11.39 -13.31
N GLU A 156 -4.48 -10.73 -14.02
CA GLU A 156 -4.52 -10.54 -15.46
C GLU A 156 -4.51 -11.87 -16.24
N ALA A 157 -3.76 -12.87 -15.78
CA ALA A 157 -3.70 -14.17 -16.45
C ALA A 157 -5.01 -14.96 -16.36
N VAL A 158 -5.85 -14.70 -15.34
CA VAL A 158 -7.13 -15.38 -15.11
C VAL A 158 -8.28 -14.71 -15.85
N HIS A 159 -8.21 -13.40 -16.09
CA HIS A 159 -9.30 -12.60 -16.65
C HIS A 159 -9.10 -12.19 -18.11
N ARG A 160 -8.09 -12.77 -18.79
CA ARG A 160 -7.86 -12.68 -20.24
C ARG A 160 -8.34 -13.94 -20.95
#